data_AF-A0AAU9RST9-F1
#
_entry.id   AF-A0AAU9RST9-F1
#
_cell.length_a   1.000
_cell.length_b   1.000
_cell.length_c   1.000
_cell.angle_alpha   90.00
_cell.angle_beta   90.00
_cell.angle_gamma   90.00
#
_symmetry.space_group_name_H-M   'P 1'
#
loop_
_entity.id
_entity.type
_entity.pdbx_description
1 polymer ?
#
loop_
_entity_poly.entity_id
_entity_poly.type
_entity_poly.pdbx_seq_one_letter_code
_entity_poly.pdbx_strand_id
1 'polypeptide(L)'
;MWYQSDTAGVKVPELDLELASGTLGGIVTTVEGLIAKISENLERVHGFTFGDSLDEAKRSRWQDFRGKLDKLLSLEEPWTLIIDDSLANSFIAPATDDIKDDNQLKFEEYERSWEQNEELGLNDIDTSSADVVYESTDA
;
A
#
# COMPACT_ATOMS: atom_id res chain seq x y z
N MET A 1 2.03 -4.50 -14.80
CA MET A 1 0.63 -4.57 -14.29
C MET A 1 0.69 -4.97 -12.83
N TRP A 2 0.02 -4.24 -11.94
CA TRP A 2 0.11 -4.43 -10.48
C TRP A 2 -1.30 -4.69 -9.94
N TYR A 3 -1.42 -5.49 -8.88
CA TYR A 3 -2.64 -5.68 -8.11
C TYR A 3 -2.34 -5.37 -6.65
N GLN A 4 -3.08 -4.44 -6.06
CA GLN A 4 -3.02 -4.14 -4.64
C GLN A 4 -4.31 -4.64 -3.99
N SER A 5 -4.18 -5.42 -2.92
CA SER A 5 -5.30 -6.03 -2.21
C SER A 5 -5.97 -5.03 -1.26
N ASP A 6 -7.24 -5.26 -0.90
CA ASP A 6 -7.95 -4.41 0.06
C ASP A 6 -7.25 -4.34 1.44
N THR A 7 -6.46 -5.35 1.80
CA THR A 7 -5.77 -5.42 3.09
C THR A 7 -4.39 -4.77 3.08
N ALA A 8 -3.87 -4.39 1.92
CA ALA A 8 -2.55 -3.82 1.81
C ALA A 8 -2.50 -2.34 2.19
N GLY A 9 -1.53 -1.97 3.01
CA GLY A 9 -1.12 -0.60 3.24
C GLY A 9 -0.16 -0.10 2.16
N VAL A 10 -0.16 1.21 1.92
CA VAL A 10 0.74 1.87 0.95
C VAL A 10 1.51 2.99 1.63
N LYS A 11 2.82 3.03 1.45
CA LYS A 11 3.69 4.08 2.00
C LYS A 11 4.63 4.64 0.93
N VAL A 12 4.79 5.97 0.94
CA VAL A 12 5.80 6.69 0.17
C VAL A 12 6.56 7.59 1.15
N PRO A 13 7.70 7.12 1.70
CA PRO A 13 8.44 7.82 2.75
C PRO A 13 8.86 9.24 2.36
N GLU A 14 9.23 9.45 1.10
CA GLU A 14 9.68 10.75 0.59
C GLU A 14 8.55 11.81 0.58
N LEU A 15 7.29 11.37 0.64
CA LEU A 15 6.11 12.22 0.75
C LEU A 15 5.53 12.34 2.16
N ASP A 16 6.08 11.60 3.13
CA ASP A 16 5.41 11.35 4.42
C ASP A 16 3.96 10.85 4.22
N LEU A 17 3.75 10.05 3.16
CA LEU A 17 2.45 9.53 2.78
C LEU A 17 2.30 8.10 3.30
N GLU A 18 1.23 7.86 4.06
CA GLU A 18 0.83 6.54 4.54
C GLU A 18 -0.68 6.38 4.36
N LEU A 19 -1.07 5.28 3.72
CA LEU A 19 -2.45 4.88 3.52
C LEU A 19 -2.66 3.54 4.22
N ALA A 20 -3.59 3.53 5.15
CA ALA A 20 -3.99 2.32 5.87
C ALA A 20 -4.72 1.34 4.95
N SER A 21 -4.76 0.08 5.38
CA SER A 21 -5.56 -0.97 4.73
C SER A 21 -7.02 -0.52 4.52
N GLY A 22 -7.62 -0.94 3.41
CA GLY A 22 -9.01 -0.64 3.06
C GLY A 22 -9.28 0.75 2.47
N THR A 23 -8.29 1.65 2.42
CA THR A 23 -8.50 3.03 1.93
C THR A 23 -8.70 3.15 0.42
N LEU A 24 -8.04 2.28 -0.37
CA LEU A 24 -8.09 2.31 -1.83
C LEU A 24 -8.95 1.18 -2.43
N GLY A 25 -9.27 0.15 -1.63
CA GLY A 25 -9.89 -1.09 -2.09
C GLY A 25 -9.00 -1.88 -3.06
N GLY A 26 -9.44 -3.07 -3.43
CA GLY A 26 -8.69 -3.95 -4.33
C GLY A 26 -8.63 -3.39 -5.74
N ILE A 27 -7.43 -3.13 -6.24
CA ILE A 27 -7.26 -2.40 -7.48
C ILE A 27 -6.16 -2.97 -8.36
N VAL A 28 -6.50 -3.17 -9.64
CA VAL A 28 -5.52 -3.45 -10.69
C VAL A 28 -5.10 -2.13 -11.32
N THR A 29 -3.81 -1.82 -11.27
CA THR A 29 -3.29 -0.54 -11.75
C THR A 29 -1.80 -0.61 -12.16
N THR A 30 -1.18 0.53 -12.38
CA THR A 30 0.28 0.70 -12.51
C THR A 30 0.77 1.57 -11.36
N VAL A 31 2.09 1.66 -11.15
CA VAL A 31 2.68 2.51 -10.12
C VAL A 31 2.22 3.97 -10.29
N GLU A 32 2.29 4.50 -11.51
CA GLU A 32 1.87 5.85 -11.84
C GLU A 32 0.36 6.03 -11.65
N GLY A 33 -0.44 5.04 -12.07
CA GLY A 33 -1.89 5.05 -11.90
C GLY A 33 -2.31 5.04 -10.43
N LEU A 34 -1.57 4.34 -9.56
CA LEU A 34 -1.79 4.33 -8.12
C LEU A 34 -1.53 5.72 -7.53
N ILE A 35 -0.37 6.32 -7.81
CA ILE A 35 -0.01 7.64 -7.29
C ILE A 35 -0.98 8.72 -7.80
N ALA A 36 -1.38 8.66 -9.08
CA ALA A 36 -2.38 9.57 -9.63
C ALA A 36 -3.73 9.46 -8.88
N LYS A 37 -4.21 8.23 -8.62
CA LYS A 37 -5.45 8.01 -7.86
C LYS A 37 -5.35 8.50 -6.41
N ILE A 38 -4.21 8.30 -5.77
CA ILE A 38 -3.98 8.82 -4.41
C ILE A 38 -4.06 10.36 -4.43
N SER A 39 -3.41 10.99 -5.40
CA SER A 39 -3.46 12.45 -5.59
C SER A 39 -4.89 12.94 -5.79
N GLU A 40 -5.65 12.34 -6.72
CA GLU A 40 -7.06 12.69 -6.98
C GLU A 40 -7.95 12.52 -5.74
N ASN A 41 -7.72 11.44 -4.97
CA ASN A 41 -8.47 11.18 -3.75
C ASN A 41 -8.19 12.24 -2.67
N LEU A 42 -6.92 12.59 -2.47
CA LEU A 42 -6.52 13.64 -1.53
C LEU A 42 -7.00 15.03 -1.99
N GLU A 43 -6.89 15.34 -3.28
CA GLU A 43 -7.44 16.56 -3.89
C GLU A 43 -8.95 16.67 -3.67
N ARG A 44 -9.70 15.58 -3.77
CA ARG A 44 -11.14 15.59 -3.51
C ARG A 44 -11.45 15.83 -2.03
N VAL A 45 -10.75 15.15 -1.13
CA VAL A 45 -10.96 15.31 0.32
C VAL A 45 -10.64 16.73 0.75
N HIS A 46 -9.47 17.24 0.36
CA HIS A 46 -9.02 18.58 0.75
C HIS A 46 -9.68 19.69 -0.07
N GLY A 47 -9.92 19.47 -1.36
CA GLY A 47 -10.61 20.35 -2.30
C GLY A 47 -11.98 20.82 -1.82
N PHE A 48 -12.77 19.91 -1.24
CA PHE A 48 -14.06 20.24 -0.62
C PHE A 48 -13.92 20.91 0.75
N THR A 49 -12.80 20.73 1.46
CA THR A 49 -12.59 21.38 2.77
C THR A 49 -12.11 22.84 2.65
N PHE A 50 -11.59 23.27 1.50
CA PHE A 50 -11.11 24.64 1.25
C PHE A 50 -12.22 25.70 1.07
N GLY A 51 -13.35 25.59 1.78
CA GLY A 51 -14.36 26.65 1.84
C GLY A 51 -14.00 27.68 2.91
N ASP A 52 -13.59 28.89 2.50
CA ASP A 52 -13.46 30.22 3.16
C ASP A 52 -13.06 30.37 4.65
N SER A 53 -12.94 29.29 5.42
CA SER A 53 -12.78 29.29 6.88
C SER A 53 -11.57 28.49 7.35
N LEU A 54 -10.70 28.04 6.43
CA LEU A 54 -9.49 27.30 6.78
C LEU A 54 -8.25 28.19 6.87
N ASP A 55 -7.53 27.94 7.95
CA ASP A 55 -6.18 28.38 8.29
C ASP A 55 -5.22 28.31 7.08
N GLU A 56 -4.64 29.45 6.69
CA GLU A 56 -3.68 29.61 5.57
C GLU A 56 -2.55 28.56 5.65
N ALA A 57 -2.18 28.16 6.87
CA ALA A 57 -1.18 27.12 7.11
C ALA A 57 -1.54 25.75 6.49
N LYS A 58 -2.82 25.35 6.50
CA LYS A 58 -3.26 24.08 5.90
C LYS A 58 -3.23 24.13 4.37
N ARG A 59 -3.57 25.29 3.80
CA ARG A 59 -3.49 25.53 2.35
C ARG A 59 -2.05 25.47 1.86
N SER A 60 -1.13 26.14 2.56
CA SER A 60 0.30 26.10 2.25
C SER A 60 0.83 24.66 2.29
N ARG A 61 0.55 23.91 3.37
CA ARG A 61 0.99 22.50 3.50
C ARG A 61 0.47 21.62 2.36
N TRP A 62 -0.78 21.81 1.94
CA TRP A 62 -1.33 21.08 0.80
C TRP A 62 -0.63 21.44 -0.51
N GLN A 63 -0.35 22.72 -0.75
CA GLN A 63 0.40 23.14 -1.95
C GLN A 63 1.82 22.58 -1.96
N ASP A 64 2.50 22.56 -0.81
CA ASP A 64 3.83 21.96 -0.67
C ASP A 64 3.79 20.45 -0.96
N PHE A 65 2.81 19.74 -0.40
CA PHE A 65 2.61 18.31 -0.65
C PHE A 65 2.34 18.03 -2.13
N ARG A 66 1.46 18.81 -2.76
CA ARG A 66 1.15 18.68 -4.20
C ARG A 66 2.40 18.89 -5.06
N GLY A 67 3.21 19.90 -4.72
CA GLY A 67 4.47 20.15 -5.42
C GLY A 67 5.47 19.00 -5.29
N LYS A 68 5.52 18.31 -4.16
CA LYS A 68 6.34 17.09 -4.01
C LYS A 68 5.77 15.92 -4.84
N LEU A 69 4.46 15.77 -4.88
CA LEU A 69 3.79 14.71 -5.62
C LEU A 69 4.00 14.88 -7.14
N ASP A 70 3.92 16.11 -7.65
CA ASP A 70 4.18 16.41 -9.06
C ASP A 70 5.64 16.07 -9.45
N LYS A 71 6.61 16.35 -8.57
CA LYS A 71 8.02 15.98 -8.78
C LYS A 71 8.22 14.47 -8.88
N LEU A 72 7.52 13.70 -8.05
CA LEU A 72 7.58 12.24 -8.11
C LEU A 72 7.01 11.69 -9.42
N LEU A 73 5.87 12.22 -9.86
CA LEU A 73 5.25 11.84 -11.13
C LEU A 73 6.13 12.22 -12.33
N SER A 74 6.91 13.29 -12.23
CA SER A 74 7.86 13.70 -13.27
C SER A 74 9.13 12.84 -13.33
N LEU A 75 9.34 11.96 -12.33
CA LEU A 75 10.55 11.14 -12.18
C LEU A 75 11.85 11.97 -12.15
N GLU A 76 11.77 13.23 -11.70
CA GLU A 76 12.94 14.09 -11.52
C GLU A 76 13.86 13.56 -10.39
N GLU A 77 13.29 12.92 -9.37
CA GLU A 77 14.00 12.33 -8.25
C GLU A 77 13.54 10.87 -8.03
N PRO A 78 14.46 9.94 -7.70
CA PRO A 78 14.11 8.56 -7.37
C PRO A 78 13.36 8.50 -6.03
N TRP A 79 12.46 7.53 -5.91
CA TRP A 79 11.58 7.39 -4.75
C TRP A 79 11.16 5.95 -4.51
N THR A 80 10.59 5.71 -3.33
CA THR A 80 10.27 4.36 -2.87
C THR A 80 8.77 4.18 -2.67
N LEU A 81 8.21 3.15 -3.32
CA LEU A 81 6.86 2.67 -3.05
C LEU A 81 6.96 1.42 -2.16
N ILE A 82 6.34 1.47 -0.98
CA ILE A 82 6.25 0.32 -0.09
C ILE A 82 4.79 -0.14 -0.06
N ILE A 83 4.56 -1.40 -0.43
CA ILE A 83 3.28 -2.08 -0.29
C ILE A 83 3.44 -3.13 0.80
N ASP A 84 2.67 -2.99 1.87
CA ASP A 84 2.69 -3.90 3.01
C ASP A 84 1.36 -4.63 3.10
N ASP A 85 1.35 -5.94 2.84
CA ASP A 85 0.15 -6.77 2.84
C ASP A 85 0.33 -8.01 3.71
N SER A 86 -0.30 -7.99 4.89
CA SER A 86 -0.25 -9.09 5.85
C SER A 86 -0.86 -10.40 5.33
N LEU A 87 -1.72 -10.35 4.31
CA LEU A 87 -2.31 -11.54 3.68
C LEU A 87 -1.58 -11.99 2.42
N ALA A 88 -0.52 -11.29 2.00
CA ALA A 88 0.24 -11.59 0.78
C ALA A 88 -0.63 -11.74 -0.48
N ASN A 89 -1.73 -10.98 -0.57
CA ASN A 89 -2.65 -11.01 -1.71
C ASN A 89 -2.31 -9.97 -2.79
N SER A 90 -1.33 -9.11 -2.53
CA SER A 90 -0.85 -8.09 -3.46
C SER A 90 0.21 -8.65 -4.41
N PHE A 91 0.23 -8.15 -5.64
CA PHE A 91 1.14 -8.59 -6.68
C PHE A 91 1.75 -7.41 -7.45
N ILE A 92 3.06 -7.51 -7.64
CA ILE A 92 3.86 -6.54 -8.41
C ILE A 92 4.53 -7.29 -9.56
N ALA A 93 4.22 -6.91 -10.80
CA ALA A 93 4.95 -7.45 -11.95
C ALA A 93 6.34 -6.81 -12.05
N PRO A 94 7.40 -7.62 -12.23
CA PRO A 94 8.74 -7.11 -12.48
C PRO A 94 8.79 -6.30 -13.78
N ALA A 95 9.73 -5.37 -13.86
CA ALA A 95 9.99 -4.58 -15.06
C ALA A 95 10.78 -5.37 -16.12
N THR A 96 11.44 -6.46 -15.71
CA THR A 96 12.26 -7.36 -16.52
C THR A 96 11.59 -8.72 -16.73
N ASP A 97 12.08 -9.51 -17.70
CA ASP A 97 11.56 -10.85 -17.98
C ASP A 97 11.82 -11.85 -16.83
N ASP A 98 12.97 -11.73 -16.15
CA ASP A 98 13.30 -12.47 -14.94
C ASP A 98 13.36 -11.50 -13.76
N ILE A 99 12.66 -11.84 -12.67
CA ILE A 99 12.65 -11.09 -11.41
C ILE A 99 14.05 -10.90 -10.82
N LYS A 100 14.97 -11.82 -11.08
CA LYS A 100 16.36 -11.73 -10.61
C LYS A 100 17.15 -10.57 -11.22
N ASP A 101 16.71 -10.12 -12.39
CA ASP A 101 17.32 -9.01 -13.11
C ASP A 101 16.69 -7.66 -12.73
N ASP A 102 15.58 -7.67 -11.98
CA ASP A 102 14.91 -6.47 -11.49
C ASP A 102 15.56 -5.98 -10.19
N ASN A 103 16.41 -4.96 -10.30
CA ASN A 103 17.07 -4.33 -9.15
C ASN A 103 16.21 -3.25 -8.48
N GLN A 104 15.04 -2.93 -9.04
CA GLN A 104 14.14 -1.88 -8.54
C GLN A 104 13.04 -2.45 -7.64
N LEU A 105 12.85 -3.78 -7.66
CA LEU A 105 11.82 -4.48 -6.93
C LEU A 105 12.41 -5.39 -5.86
N LYS A 106 11.96 -5.21 -4.61
CA LYS A 106 12.37 -6.05 -3.47
C LYS A 106 11.13 -6.65 -2.81
N PHE A 107 11.19 -7.95 -2.52
CA PHE A 107 10.17 -8.67 -1.76
C PHE A 107 10.71 -9.06 -0.38
N GLU A 108 9.90 -8.88 0.64
CA GLU A 108 10.17 -9.31 2.01
C GLU A 108 8.94 -10.05 2.54
N GLU A 109 9.13 -11.28 2.99
CA GLU A 109 8.10 -12.05 3.70
C GLU A 109 8.35 -11.92 5.20
N TYR A 110 7.28 -11.79 5.97
CA TYR A 110 7.35 -11.66 7.42
C TYR A 110 6.25 -12.48 8.10
N GLU A 111 6.49 -12.86 9.34
CA GLU A 111 5.48 -13.49 10.19
C GLU A 111 4.56 -12.40 10.76
N ARG A 112 3.24 -12.55 10.53
CA ARG A 112 2.24 -11.61 11.03
C ARG A 112 2.34 -11.45 12.55
N SER A 113 2.22 -10.22 13.03
CA SER A 113 2.12 -9.94 14.46
C SER A 113 0.80 -10.45 15.04
N TRP A 114 0.74 -10.54 16.38
CA TRP A 114 -0.48 -10.94 17.07
C TRP A 114 -1.64 -9.99 16.78
N GLU A 115 -1.37 -8.68 16.73
CA GLU A 115 -2.36 -7.64 16.41
C GLU A 115 -2.86 -7.76 14.97
N GLN A 116 -1.96 -8.04 14.02
CA GLN A 116 -2.36 -8.28 12.63
C GLN A 116 -3.26 -9.52 12.51
N ASN A 117 -2.97 -10.59 13.24
CA ASN A 117 -3.84 -11.77 13.28
C ASN A 117 -5.18 -11.47 13.96
N GLU A 118 -5.21 -10.62 14.98
CA GLU A 118 -6.45 -10.19 15.65
C GLU A 118 -7.34 -9.39 14.70
N GLU A 119 -6.78 -8.40 14.00
CA GLU A 119 -7.49 -7.60 13.00
C GLU A 119 -8.08 -8.45 11.87
N LEU A 120 -7.39 -9.54 11.51
CA LEU A 120 -7.82 -10.50 10.51
C LEU A 120 -8.77 -11.58 11.07
N GLY A 121 -9.04 -11.60 12.38
CA GLY A 121 -9.88 -12.59 13.04
C GLY A 121 -9.29 -14.01 13.07
N LEU A 122 -7.97 -14.13 12.99
CA LEU A 122 -7.25 -15.41 12.87
C LEU A 122 -6.89 -16.02 14.22
N ASN A 123 -6.80 -15.23 15.28
CA ASN A 123 -6.36 -15.70 16.59
C ASN A 123 -7.32 -16.73 17.22
N ASP A 124 -8.61 -16.66 16.88
CA ASP A 124 -9.65 -17.55 17.42
C ASP A 124 -9.99 -18.73 16.49
N ILE A 125 -9.23 -18.94 15.41
CA ILE A 125 -9.49 -20.05 14.48
C ILE A 125 -9.05 -21.36 15.15
N ASP A 126 -10.01 -22.27 15.33
CA ASP A 126 -9.73 -23.65 15.75
C ASP A 126 -9.17 -24.46 14.57
N THR A 127 -7.85 -24.66 14.56
CA THR A 127 -7.14 -25.46 13.54
C THR A 127 -7.05 -26.93 13.88
N SER A 128 -7.60 -27.39 15.02
CA SER A 128 -7.41 -28.77 15.51
C SER A 128 -7.78 -29.84 14.49
N SER A 129 -8.77 -29.58 13.64
CA SER A 129 -9.20 -30.51 12.58
C SER A 129 -8.20 -30.60 11.41
N ALA A 130 -7.46 -29.52 11.12
CA ALA A 130 -6.44 -29.50 10.09
C ALA A 130 -5.14 -30.15 10.59
N ASP A 131 -4.78 -29.92 11.85
CA ASP A 131 -3.57 -30.47 12.47
C ASP A 131 -3.61 -32.02 12.47
N VAL A 132 -4.78 -32.60 12.73
CA VAL A 132 -5.00 -34.06 12.65
C VAL A 132 -4.75 -34.62 11.25
N VAL A 133 -5.01 -33.85 10.19
CA VAL A 133 -4.79 -34.30 8.81
C VAL A 133 -3.30 -34.30 8.48
N TYR A 134 -2.55 -33.27 8.87
CA TYR A 134 -1.11 -33.21 8.59
C TYR A 134 -0.30 -34.22 9.43
N GLU A 135 -0.66 -34.42 10.70
CA GLU A 135 -0.06 -35.47 11.54
C GLU A 135 -0.31 -36.88 10.99
N SER A 136 -1.42 -37.09 10.26
CA SER A 136 -1.74 -38.38 9.64
C SER A 136 -1.01 -38.64 8.32
N THR A 137 -0.53 -37.59 7.65
CA THR A 137 0.18 -37.70 6.35
C THR A 137 1.69 -37.80 6.49
N ASP A 138 2.25 -37.44 7.65
CA ASP A 138 3.67 -37.60 7.99
C ASP A 138 4.01 -38.93 8.70
N ALA A 139 3.04 -39.86 8.76
CA ALA A 139 3.16 -41.18 9.41
C ALA A 139 3.28 -42.36 8.41
#